data_AF-A0A962SRE5-F1
#
_entry.id   AF-A0A962SRE5-F1
#
_cell.length_a   1.000
_cell.length_b   1.000
_cell.length_c   1.000
_cell.angle_alpha   90.00
_cell.angle_beta   90.00
_cell.angle_gamma   90.00
#
_symmetry.space_group_name_H-M   'P 1'
#
loop_
_entity.id
_entity.type
_entity.pdbx_description
1 polymer ?
#
loop_
_entity_poly.entity_id
_entity_poly.type
_entity_poly.pdbx_seq_one_letter_code
_entity_poly.pdbx_strand_id
1 'polypeptide(L)'
;SKALAQVGVSGETTLILGGQIAGQPHGLILIYPQGNYINASPETPYLQIGESKYGKPGLDRIVSQSLGLEQGVRLCLVSLDATTRSNITVGPPFEISVYRRDQFHLERRCRLEAQDPYLRALRKSWNAGIQQAFDNLPRFDWEQQNSVMQQPTPQQMGGQGGESMNTPQPDLQSQSFVDNQQQQSIANRGVSGPAE
;
A
#
# COMPACT_ATOMS: atom_id res chain seq x y z
N SER A 1 -19.26 -32.09 8.14
CA SER A 1 -20.22 -32.69 9.11
C SER A 1 -21.64 -32.34 8.69
N LYS A 2 -22.59 -33.30 8.71
CA LYS A 2 -24.01 -33.03 8.40
C LYS A 2 -24.61 -31.97 9.34
N ALA A 3 -24.17 -31.92 10.59
CA ALA A 3 -24.63 -30.95 11.58
C ALA A 3 -24.20 -29.50 11.23
N LEU A 4 -22.97 -29.30 10.73
CA LEU A 4 -22.49 -27.97 10.31
C LEU A 4 -23.20 -27.48 9.05
N ALA A 5 -23.45 -28.39 8.10
CA ALA A 5 -24.20 -28.07 6.89
C ALA A 5 -25.65 -27.62 7.18
N GLN A 6 -26.28 -28.19 8.21
CA GLN A 6 -27.65 -27.81 8.63
C GLN A 6 -27.75 -26.39 9.22
N VAL A 7 -26.65 -25.84 9.73
CA VAL A 7 -26.58 -24.45 10.23
C VAL A 7 -25.87 -23.50 9.24
N GLY A 8 -25.62 -23.95 8.00
CA GLY A 8 -25.02 -23.12 6.96
C GLY A 8 -23.52 -22.84 7.15
N VAL A 9 -22.83 -23.64 7.97
CA VAL A 9 -21.41 -23.45 8.30
C VAL A 9 -20.57 -24.55 7.62
N SER A 10 -19.45 -24.17 7.00
CA SER A 10 -18.44 -25.13 6.55
C SER A 10 -17.50 -25.49 7.70
N GLY A 11 -17.18 -26.78 7.83
CA GLY A 11 -16.17 -27.28 8.77
C GLY A 11 -14.80 -27.49 8.11
N GLU A 12 -14.60 -26.97 6.91
CA GLU A 12 -13.35 -27.10 6.16
C GLU A 12 -12.27 -26.19 6.75
N THR A 13 -11.04 -26.66 6.73
CA THR A 13 -9.88 -25.88 7.21
C THR A 13 -8.69 -26.12 6.30
N THR A 14 -7.92 -25.06 6.09
CA THR A 14 -6.62 -25.12 5.42
C THR A 14 -5.56 -24.79 6.46
N LEU A 15 -4.48 -25.57 6.50
CA LEU A 15 -3.43 -25.42 7.49
C LEU A 15 -2.09 -25.18 6.79
N ILE A 16 -1.25 -24.35 7.41
CA ILE A 16 0.17 -24.30 7.10
C ILE A 16 0.91 -25.01 8.23
N LEU A 17 1.75 -25.98 7.89
CA LEU A 17 2.64 -26.66 8.83
C LEU A 17 4.08 -26.40 8.41
N GLY A 18 4.91 -25.94 9.34
CA GLY A 18 6.32 -25.69 9.09
C GLY A 18 7.19 -26.03 10.29
N GLY A 19 8.46 -26.33 10.03
CA GLY A 19 9.43 -26.68 11.07
C GLY A 19 10.60 -27.49 10.52
N GLN A 20 11.29 -28.19 11.40
CA GLN A 20 12.41 -29.06 11.04
C GLN A 20 12.46 -30.26 11.99
N ILE A 21 12.79 -31.43 11.43
CA ILE A 21 13.07 -32.67 12.17
C ILE A 21 14.58 -32.87 12.20
N ALA A 22 15.12 -33.34 13.32
CA ALA A 22 16.57 -33.56 13.46
C ALA A 22 17.10 -34.47 12.33
N GLY A 23 18.17 -34.02 11.66
CA GLY A 23 18.75 -34.70 10.50
C GLY A 23 18.01 -34.51 9.17
N GLN A 24 16.93 -33.71 9.13
CA GLN A 24 16.18 -33.37 7.92
C GLN A 24 16.26 -31.87 7.62
N PRO A 25 16.08 -31.45 6.36
CA PRO A 25 15.91 -30.05 6.04
C PRO A 25 14.63 -29.48 6.67
N HIS A 26 14.64 -28.18 6.98
CA HIS A 26 13.42 -27.45 7.33
C HIS A 26 12.47 -27.40 6.13
N GLY A 27 11.17 -27.29 6.39
CA GLY A 27 10.16 -27.26 5.34
C GLY A 27 8.89 -26.52 5.77
N LEU A 28 8.08 -26.20 4.78
CA LEU A 28 6.77 -25.58 4.93
C LEU A 28 5.80 -26.28 3.97
N ILE A 29 4.62 -26.68 4.47
CA ILE A 29 3.59 -27.35 3.69
C ILE A 29 2.24 -26.66 3.88
N LEU A 30 1.43 -26.67 2.84
CA LEU A 30 0.03 -26.23 2.86
C LEU A 30 -0.86 -27.45 2.71
N ILE A 31 -1.67 -27.72 3.73
CA ILE A 31 -2.60 -28.84 3.79
C ILE A 31 -3.99 -28.31 3.44
N TYR A 32 -4.59 -28.86 2.38
CA TYR A 32 -5.94 -28.50 1.94
C TYR A 32 -7.01 -29.23 2.78
N PRO A 33 -8.28 -28.76 2.75
CA PRO A 33 -9.37 -29.41 3.48
C PRO A 33 -9.55 -30.90 3.16
N GLN A 34 -9.15 -31.34 1.96
CA GLN A 34 -9.22 -32.72 1.49
C GLN A 34 -8.08 -33.61 2.05
N GLY A 35 -7.10 -33.02 2.73
CA GLY A 35 -5.97 -33.71 3.34
C GLY A 35 -4.75 -33.91 2.44
N ASN A 36 -4.86 -33.62 1.14
CA ASN A 36 -3.69 -33.49 0.27
C ASN A 36 -2.91 -32.20 0.60
N TYR A 37 -1.64 -32.15 0.19
CA TYR A 37 -0.76 -31.03 0.51
C TYR A 37 0.22 -30.70 -0.62
N ILE A 38 0.75 -29.48 -0.56
CA ILE A 38 1.89 -29.02 -1.37
C ILE A 38 3.01 -28.51 -0.47
N ASN A 39 4.24 -28.54 -0.97
CA ASN A 39 5.42 -28.01 -0.28
C ASN A 39 5.79 -26.63 -0.83
N ALA A 40 6.30 -25.74 0.02
CA ALA A 40 7.07 -24.59 -0.45
C ALA A 40 8.33 -25.08 -1.19
N SER A 41 8.75 -24.33 -2.19
CA SER A 41 9.94 -24.62 -3.00
C SER A 41 10.84 -23.39 -3.10
N PRO A 42 12.06 -23.51 -3.63
CA PRO A 42 12.89 -22.35 -3.98
C PRO A 42 12.18 -21.30 -4.85
N GLU A 43 11.38 -21.75 -5.80
CA GLU A 43 10.61 -20.93 -6.74
C GLU A 43 9.35 -20.37 -6.11
N THR A 44 8.75 -21.08 -5.14
CA THR A 44 7.59 -20.64 -4.35
C THR A 44 7.91 -20.72 -2.85
N PRO A 45 8.70 -19.76 -2.32
CA PRO A 45 9.31 -19.87 -0.99
C PRO A 45 8.39 -19.48 0.18
N TYR A 46 7.12 -19.14 -0.08
CA TYR A 46 6.15 -18.78 0.95
C TYR A 46 4.76 -19.34 0.63
N LEU A 47 3.94 -19.53 1.66
CA LEU A 47 2.56 -20.00 1.56
C LEU A 47 1.65 -19.04 2.34
N GLN A 48 0.39 -18.91 1.92
CA GLN A 48 -0.61 -18.07 2.57
C GLN A 48 -1.93 -18.84 2.75
N ILE A 49 -2.67 -18.52 3.80
CA ILE A 49 -4.04 -18.99 4.06
C ILE A 49 -4.94 -17.82 4.45
N GLY A 50 -6.25 -18.02 4.39
CA GLY A 50 -7.24 -16.96 4.65
C GLY A 50 -7.31 -15.95 3.50
N GLU A 51 -7.47 -14.67 3.83
CA GLU A 51 -7.52 -13.59 2.83
C GLU A 51 -6.10 -13.18 2.39
N SER A 52 -5.66 -13.74 1.26
CA SER A 52 -4.28 -13.63 0.79
C SER A 52 -4.05 -12.62 -0.33
N LYS A 53 -5.12 -12.13 -0.97
CA LYS A 53 -5.02 -11.42 -2.26
C LYS A 53 -4.35 -10.05 -2.15
N TYR A 54 -4.71 -9.28 -1.13
CA TYR A 54 -4.31 -7.87 -0.99
C TYR A 54 -2.83 -7.70 -0.60
N GLY A 55 -2.31 -8.59 0.24
CA GLY A 55 -0.92 -8.56 0.68
C GLY A 55 0.08 -9.27 -0.25
N LYS A 56 -0.41 -10.06 -1.22
CA LYS A 56 0.41 -10.88 -2.11
C LYS A 56 1.35 -10.08 -3.04
N PRO A 57 0.95 -8.93 -3.64
CA PRO A 57 1.84 -8.21 -4.56
C PRO A 57 3.14 -7.67 -3.94
N GLY A 58 3.18 -7.44 -2.63
CA GLY A 58 4.41 -7.09 -1.92
C GLY A 58 5.34 -8.30 -1.74
N LEU A 59 4.75 -9.45 -1.41
CA LEU A 59 5.45 -10.71 -1.26
C LEU A 59 6.05 -11.17 -2.60
N ASP A 60 5.26 -11.17 -3.67
CA ASP A 60 5.69 -11.62 -5.01
C ASP A 60 6.86 -10.81 -5.59
N ARG A 61 7.02 -9.54 -5.18
CA ARG A 61 8.08 -8.66 -5.69
C ARG A 61 9.37 -8.71 -4.90
N ILE A 62 9.31 -9.06 -3.61
CA ILE A 62 10.44 -8.89 -2.68
C ILE A 62 10.95 -10.24 -2.16
N VAL A 63 10.07 -11.23 -1.98
CA VAL A 63 10.50 -12.52 -1.46
C VAL A 63 11.42 -13.22 -2.44
N SER A 64 12.55 -13.68 -1.93
CA SER A 64 13.51 -14.53 -2.61
C SER A 64 14.19 -15.45 -1.60
N GLN A 65 14.90 -16.48 -2.05
CA GLN A 65 15.64 -17.38 -1.16
C GLN A 65 16.76 -16.69 -0.36
N SER A 66 17.26 -15.55 -0.83
CA SER A 66 18.32 -14.80 -0.14
C SER A 66 17.78 -13.77 0.85
N LEU A 67 16.45 -13.61 0.95
CA LEU A 67 15.84 -12.67 1.87
C LEU A 67 16.08 -13.11 3.33
N GLY A 68 16.70 -12.24 4.14
CA GLY A 68 16.95 -12.53 5.55
C GLY A 68 15.65 -12.67 6.35
N LEU A 69 15.65 -13.50 7.40
CA LEU A 69 14.46 -13.78 8.23
C LEU A 69 13.82 -12.50 8.78
N GLU A 70 14.62 -11.55 9.27
CA GLU A 70 14.14 -10.29 9.83
C GLU A 70 13.52 -9.37 8.77
N GLN A 71 14.03 -9.41 7.54
CA GLN A 71 13.42 -8.72 6.40
C GLN A 71 12.09 -9.39 6.01
N GLY A 72 12.07 -10.72 6.00
CA GLY A 72 10.86 -11.52 5.80
C GLY A 72 9.77 -11.18 6.81
N VAL A 73 10.11 -11.09 8.10
CA VAL A 73 9.16 -10.67 9.15
C VAL A 73 8.55 -9.30 8.88
N ARG A 74 9.38 -8.30 8.53
CA ARG A 74 8.89 -6.96 8.18
C ARG A 74 7.96 -7.00 6.98
N LEU A 75 8.31 -7.78 5.96
CA LEU A 75 7.52 -7.92 4.75
C LEU A 75 6.17 -8.62 5.02
N CYS A 76 6.15 -9.65 5.87
CA CYS A 76 4.91 -10.30 6.30
C CYS A 76 3.97 -9.31 7.02
N LEU A 77 4.52 -8.42 7.87
CA LEU A 77 3.72 -7.39 8.53
C LEU A 77 3.18 -6.34 7.55
N VAL A 78 3.98 -5.92 6.58
CA VAL A 78 3.52 -5.06 5.48
C VAL A 78 2.38 -5.73 4.70
N SER A 79 2.50 -7.04 4.44
CA SER A 79 1.48 -7.83 3.74
C SER A 79 0.17 -7.88 4.55
N LEU A 80 0.24 -8.18 5.85
CA LEU A 80 -0.93 -8.20 6.75
C LEU A 80 -1.59 -6.82 6.89
N ASP A 81 -0.78 -5.75 6.95
CA ASP A 81 -1.29 -4.39 7.01
C ASP A 81 -2.05 -4.00 5.73
N ALA A 82 -1.47 -4.30 4.56
CA ALA A 82 -2.12 -4.07 3.28
C ALA A 82 -3.47 -4.79 3.21
N THR A 83 -3.53 -6.03 3.67
CA THR A 83 -4.79 -6.79 3.76
C THR A 83 -5.80 -6.15 4.71
N THR A 84 -5.38 -5.72 5.90
CA THR A 84 -6.26 -5.08 6.90
C THR A 84 -6.93 -3.82 6.35
N ARG A 85 -6.23 -3.04 5.52
CA ARG A 85 -6.80 -1.82 4.92
C ARG A 85 -7.84 -2.09 3.85
N SER A 86 -7.81 -3.27 3.24
CA SER A 86 -8.71 -3.63 2.14
C SER A 86 -9.80 -4.63 2.54
N ASN A 87 -9.65 -5.31 3.68
CA ASN A 87 -10.61 -6.29 4.17
C ASN A 87 -10.66 -6.30 5.70
N ILE A 88 -11.82 -5.94 6.26
CA ILE A 88 -12.06 -5.83 7.71
C ILE A 88 -12.00 -7.16 8.45
N THR A 89 -12.09 -8.30 7.75
CA THR A 89 -11.98 -9.62 8.38
C THR A 89 -10.56 -9.95 8.83
N VAL A 90 -9.57 -9.19 8.37
CA VAL A 90 -8.17 -9.31 8.76
C VAL A 90 -7.78 -8.10 9.59
N GLY A 91 -7.17 -8.36 10.73
CA GLY A 91 -6.68 -7.30 11.58
C GLY A 91 -5.84 -7.82 12.75
N PRO A 92 -5.16 -6.91 13.45
CA PRO A 92 -4.43 -7.21 14.67
C PRO A 92 -5.37 -7.75 15.77
N PRO A 93 -4.84 -8.50 16.76
CA PRO A 93 -3.41 -8.70 17.02
C PRO A 93 -2.72 -9.61 16.01
N PHE A 94 -1.51 -9.21 15.58
CA PHE A 94 -0.67 -10.04 14.72
C PHE A 94 0.35 -10.79 15.56
N GLU A 95 0.43 -12.11 15.39
CA GLU A 95 1.45 -12.93 16.04
C GLU A 95 2.52 -13.33 15.04
N ILE A 96 3.78 -13.24 15.47
CA ILE A 96 4.96 -13.63 14.69
C ILE A 96 5.79 -14.58 15.54
N SER A 97 6.43 -15.55 14.88
CA SER A 97 7.51 -16.35 15.44
C SER A 97 8.57 -16.59 14.37
N VAL A 98 9.82 -16.68 14.78
CA VAL A 98 10.95 -16.94 13.88
C VAL A 98 11.52 -18.31 14.20
N TYR A 99 11.72 -19.13 13.17
CA TYR A 99 12.39 -20.41 13.31
C TYR A 99 13.70 -20.36 12.53
N ARG A 100 14.83 -20.53 13.21
CA ARG A 100 16.13 -20.62 12.56
C ARG A 100 16.50 -22.06 12.28
N ARG A 101 17.14 -22.26 11.12
CA ARG A 101 17.65 -23.57 10.70
C ARG A 101 18.54 -24.16 11.80
N ASP A 102 18.33 -25.45 12.06
CA ASP A 102 19.08 -26.29 12.99
C ASP A 102 18.98 -25.88 14.47
N GLN A 103 18.07 -24.97 14.82
CA GLN A 103 17.88 -24.55 16.22
C GLN A 103 16.84 -25.39 16.98
N PHE A 104 15.89 -26.04 16.28
CA PHE A 104 14.86 -26.91 16.90
C PHE A 104 14.02 -26.27 18.00
N HIS A 105 13.97 -24.94 18.06
CA HIS A 105 13.09 -24.17 18.92
C HIS A 105 12.63 -22.90 18.19
N LEU A 106 11.49 -22.35 18.62
CA LEU A 106 11.03 -21.06 18.12
C LEU A 106 11.84 -19.94 18.81
N GLU A 107 12.46 -19.11 18.00
CA GLU A 107 13.04 -17.85 18.43
C GLU A 107 12.04 -16.70 18.25
N ARG A 108 12.17 -15.68 19.10
CA ARG A 108 11.53 -14.37 18.93
C ARG A 108 10.05 -14.45 18.55
N ARG A 109 9.22 -14.75 19.55
CA ARG A 109 7.76 -14.61 19.45
C ARG A 109 7.35 -13.20 19.85
N CYS A 110 6.51 -12.55 19.04
CA CYS A 110 5.87 -11.31 19.43
C CYS A 110 4.40 -11.29 19.02
N ARG A 111 3.62 -10.48 19.74
CA ARG A 111 2.22 -10.19 19.47
C ARG A 111 2.09 -8.67 19.39
N LEU A 112 1.59 -8.19 18.26
CA LEU A 112 1.50 -6.77 17.95
C LEU A 112 0.04 -6.37 17.93
N GLU A 113 -0.36 -5.58 18.93
CA GLU A 113 -1.71 -5.04 19.07
C GLU A 113 -1.98 -3.93 18.04
N ALA A 114 -3.24 -3.56 17.84
CA ALA A 114 -3.61 -2.65 16.75
C ALA A 114 -2.95 -1.25 16.83
N GLN A 115 -2.60 -0.81 18.05
CA GLN A 115 -1.99 0.49 18.38
C GLN A 115 -0.50 0.37 18.69
N ASP A 116 0.09 -0.81 18.45
CA ASP A 116 1.50 -1.05 18.70
C ASP A 116 2.39 0.04 18.02
N PRO A 117 3.31 0.68 18.77
CA PRO A 117 4.18 1.71 18.22
C PRO A 117 4.99 1.25 17.00
N TYR A 118 5.42 -0.01 16.97
CA TYR A 118 6.16 -0.58 15.87
C TYR A 118 5.29 -0.72 14.61
N LEU A 119 4.06 -1.23 14.72
CA LEU A 119 3.15 -1.30 13.56
C LEU A 119 2.85 0.09 13.00
N ARG A 120 2.65 1.09 13.86
CA ARG A 120 2.46 2.48 13.42
C ARG A 120 3.69 3.02 12.68
N ALA A 121 4.88 2.78 13.21
CA ALA A 121 6.13 3.19 12.58
C ALA A 121 6.36 2.48 11.23
N LEU A 122 6.10 1.17 11.17
CA LEU A 122 6.19 0.35 9.96
C LEU A 122 5.26 0.89 8.86
N ARG A 123 3.98 1.10 9.18
CA ARG A 123 2.98 1.70 8.27
C ARG A 123 3.43 3.03 7.71
N LYS A 124 3.86 3.93 8.60
CA LYS A 124 4.32 5.27 8.23
C LYS A 124 5.52 5.20 7.29
N SER A 125 6.54 4.40 7.63
CA SER A 125 7.75 4.27 6.83
C SER A 125 7.49 3.63 5.47
N TRP A 126 6.66 2.58 5.42
CA TRP A 126 6.34 1.90 4.18
C TRP A 126 5.56 2.79 3.21
N ASN A 127 4.54 3.49 3.71
CA ASN A 127 3.74 4.41 2.89
C ASN A 127 4.57 5.57 2.36
N ALA A 128 5.45 6.15 3.19
CA ALA A 128 6.37 7.20 2.74
C ALA A 128 7.32 6.70 1.63
N GLY A 129 7.85 5.47 1.78
CA GLY A 129 8.70 4.85 0.75
C GLY A 129 7.97 4.61 -0.57
N ILE A 130 6.71 4.16 -0.53
CA ILE A 130 5.90 3.99 -1.75
C ILE A 130 5.65 5.34 -2.43
N GLN A 131 5.28 6.38 -1.67
CA GLN A 131 5.05 7.72 -2.22
C GLN A 131 6.32 8.25 -2.87
N GLN A 132 7.47 8.14 -2.19
CA GLN A 132 8.75 8.53 -2.76
C GLN A 132 9.10 7.74 -4.02
N ALA A 133 8.84 6.44 -4.08
CA ALA A 133 9.06 5.65 -5.28
C ALA A 133 8.16 6.09 -6.44
N PHE A 134 6.90 6.44 -6.15
CA PHE A 134 5.94 6.95 -7.13
C PHE A 134 6.36 8.32 -7.67
N ASP A 135 6.77 9.24 -6.80
CA ASP A 135 7.20 10.59 -7.19
C ASP A 135 8.46 10.58 -8.08
N ASN A 136 9.27 9.52 -7.99
CA ASN A 136 10.47 9.32 -8.79
C ASN A 136 10.23 8.53 -10.09
N LEU A 137 8.98 8.20 -10.42
CA LEU A 137 8.67 7.56 -11.70
C LEU A 137 9.01 8.49 -12.87
N PRO A 138 9.44 7.92 -14.02
CA PRO A 138 9.66 8.73 -15.21
C PRO A 138 8.35 9.43 -15.60
N ARG A 139 8.45 10.74 -15.83
CA ARG A 139 7.34 11.55 -16.33
C ARG A 139 7.04 11.19 -17.77
N PHE A 140 5.77 11.27 -18.16
CA PHE A 140 5.39 11.13 -19.56
C PHE A 140 5.96 12.28 -20.40
N ASP A 141 6.21 12.04 -21.68
CA ASP A 141 6.75 13.04 -22.61
C ASP A 141 5.85 14.30 -22.68
N TRP A 142 4.53 14.15 -22.55
CA TRP A 142 3.58 15.26 -22.56
C TRP A 142 3.69 16.19 -21.34
N GLU A 143 4.32 15.76 -20.25
CA GLU A 143 4.49 16.59 -19.05
C GLU A 143 5.62 17.59 -19.26
N GLN A 144 6.55 17.28 -20.17
CA GLN A 144 7.71 18.12 -20.45
C GLN A 144 7.37 19.27 -21.41
N GLN A 145 6.43 19.05 -22.34
CA GLN A 145 6.08 19.99 -23.41
C GLN A 145 5.36 21.25 -22.91
N ASN A 146 4.66 21.19 -21.77
CA ASN A 146 3.98 22.34 -21.18
C ASN A 146 4.93 23.37 -20.54
N SER A 147 6.25 23.12 -20.55
CA SER A 147 7.26 24.03 -20.00
C SER A 147 7.74 25.10 -21.00
N VAL A 148 7.43 24.98 -22.29
CA VAL A 148 8.02 25.81 -23.37
C VAL A 148 7.11 26.95 -23.85
N MET A 149 5.83 26.99 -23.44
CA MET A 149 4.89 28.07 -23.84
C MET A 149 4.82 29.27 -22.88
N GLN A 150 5.86 29.52 -22.08
CA GLN A 150 6.04 30.80 -21.39
C GLN A 150 7.35 31.46 -21.85
N GLN A 151 7.32 32.07 -23.03
CA GLN A 151 8.26 33.14 -23.40
C GLN A 151 7.48 34.45 -23.63
N PRO A 152 7.99 35.61 -23.17
CA PRO A 152 7.35 36.89 -23.36
C PRO A 152 7.35 37.33 -24.83
N THR A 153 6.27 37.97 -25.25
CA THR A 153 6.04 38.61 -26.56
C THR A 153 7.10 39.71 -26.83
N PRO A 154 7.47 39.99 -28.11
CA PRO A 154 8.63 40.82 -28.44
C PRO A 154 8.44 42.30 -28.07
N GLN A 155 9.42 42.91 -27.39
CA GLN A 155 9.50 44.37 -27.23
C GLN A 155 10.04 44.99 -28.53
N GLN A 156 9.18 45.79 -29.16
CA GLN A 156 9.48 46.66 -30.29
C GLN A 156 10.51 47.74 -29.90
N MET A 157 11.54 47.92 -30.72
CA MET A 157 12.42 49.08 -30.62
C MET A 157 11.72 50.34 -31.14
N GLY A 158 11.40 51.23 -30.19
CA GLY A 158 11.46 52.69 -30.17
C GLY A 158 11.33 53.52 -31.46
N GLY A 159 10.34 54.42 -31.44
CA GLY A 159 10.24 55.58 -32.34
C GLY A 159 9.33 56.69 -31.80
N GLN A 160 9.86 57.46 -30.84
CA GLN A 160 9.60 58.90 -30.53
C GLN A 160 8.17 59.43 -30.24
N GLY A 161 8.06 60.12 -29.09
CA GLY A 161 7.42 61.44 -29.00
C GLY A 161 6.19 61.58 -28.09
N GLY A 162 6.28 62.46 -27.08
CA GLY A 162 5.15 63.34 -26.71
C GLY A 162 4.38 63.05 -25.41
N GLU A 163 4.77 63.77 -24.36
CA GLU A 163 3.92 64.54 -23.42
C GLU A 163 2.89 63.89 -22.47
N SER A 164 3.10 64.25 -21.19
CA SER A 164 2.29 64.24 -19.97
C SER A 164 0.75 64.18 -20.08
N MET A 165 0.12 63.34 -19.25
CA MET A 165 -0.93 63.81 -18.31
C MET A 165 -1.16 62.83 -17.15
N ASN A 166 -1.27 63.38 -15.95
CA ASN A 166 -1.53 62.72 -14.67
C ASN A 166 -3.04 62.53 -14.45
N THR A 167 -3.51 61.37 -13.97
CA THR A 167 -4.76 61.18 -13.19
C THR A 167 -4.85 59.73 -12.64
N PRO A 168 -5.64 59.49 -11.57
CA PRO A 168 -5.24 58.59 -10.48
C PRO A 168 -5.70 57.14 -10.60
N GLN A 169 -4.95 56.29 -9.92
CA GLN A 169 -5.05 54.83 -9.83
C GLN A 169 -6.17 54.38 -8.88
N PRO A 170 -7.04 53.42 -9.26
CA PRO A 170 -7.90 52.72 -8.31
C PRO A 170 -7.22 51.45 -7.78
N ASP A 171 -7.29 51.25 -6.47
CA ASP A 171 -6.77 50.10 -5.73
C ASP A 171 -7.45 48.78 -6.14
N LEU A 172 -6.66 47.82 -6.63
CA LEU A 172 -7.05 46.43 -6.84
C LEU A 172 -6.70 45.60 -5.59
N GLN A 173 -7.52 45.71 -4.54
CA GLN A 173 -7.51 44.74 -3.42
C GLN A 173 -8.86 44.08 -3.14
N SER A 174 -9.86 44.25 -4.01
CA SER A 174 -11.22 43.71 -3.80
C SER A 174 -11.66 42.59 -4.75
N GLN A 175 -10.79 42.10 -5.66
CA GLN A 175 -11.16 41.04 -6.61
C GLN A 175 -10.71 39.62 -6.20
N SER A 176 -9.90 39.45 -5.15
CA SER A 176 -9.42 38.11 -4.74
C SER A 176 -10.34 37.37 -3.75
N PHE A 177 -11.48 37.95 -3.36
CA PHE A 177 -12.39 37.35 -2.37
C PHE A 177 -13.69 36.75 -2.94
N VAL A 178 -14.04 37.03 -4.19
CA VAL A 178 -15.31 36.54 -4.78
C VAL A 178 -15.13 35.20 -5.50
N ASP A 179 -13.98 34.96 -6.12
CA ASP A 179 -13.74 33.71 -6.88
C ASP A 179 -13.53 32.48 -5.99
N ASN A 180 -13.09 32.66 -4.74
CA ASN A 180 -12.79 31.56 -3.83
C ASN A 180 -14.05 30.99 -3.13
N GLN A 181 -15.17 31.72 -3.15
CA GLN A 181 -16.46 31.24 -2.63
C GLN A 181 -17.26 30.44 -3.67
N GLN A 182 -17.00 30.60 -4.96
CA GLN A 182 -17.74 29.90 -6.01
C GLN A 182 -17.22 28.47 -6.26
N GLN A 183 -15.95 28.19 -5.95
CA GLN A 183 -15.37 26.85 -6.07
C GLN A 183 -15.74 25.89 -4.92
N GLN A 184 -16.13 26.40 -3.74
CA GLN A 184 -16.54 25.55 -2.61
C GLN A 184 -18.00 25.06 -2.70
N SER A 185 -18.83 25.64 -3.58
CA SER A 185 -20.23 25.25 -3.78
C SER A 185 -20.42 24.04 -4.71
N ILE A 186 -19.45 23.77 -5.61
CA ILE A 186 -19.58 22.74 -6.65
C ILE A 186 -19.17 21.35 -6.15
N ALA A 187 -18.47 21.25 -5.00
CA ALA A 187 -18.03 19.97 -4.44
C ALA A 187 -19.11 19.19 -3.65
N ASN A 188 -20.32 19.74 -3.46
CA ASN A 188 -21.35 19.16 -2.59
C ASN A 188 -22.64 18.71 -3.29
N ARG A 189 -22.64 18.52 -4.61
CA ARG A 189 -23.76 17.89 -5.34
C ARG A 189 -23.25 16.79 -6.26
N GLY A 190 -23.31 15.54 -5.80
CA GLY A 190 -22.98 14.42 -6.69
C GLY A 190 -22.98 13.03 -6.10
N VAL A 191 -23.97 12.62 -5.28
CA VAL A 191 -24.35 11.20 -5.17
C VAL A 191 -25.86 11.08 -4.93
N SER A 192 -26.61 10.82 -6.00
CA SER A 192 -27.95 10.20 -5.95
C SER A 192 -28.22 9.60 -7.33
N GLY A 193 -28.19 8.28 -7.43
CA GLY A 193 -28.60 7.49 -8.59
C GLY A 193 -28.96 6.07 -8.13
N PRO A 194 -30.08 5.48 -8.59
CA PRO A 194 -30.81 4.46 -7.83
C PRO A 194 -30.35 3.03 -8.10
N ALA A 195 -30.78 2.16 -7.19
CA ALA A 195 -30.70 0.71 -7.26
C ALA A 195 -31.66 0.13 -8.31
N GLU A 196 -31.16 -0.83 -9.09
CA GLU A 196 -31.82 -2.07 -9.50
C GLU A 196 -30.76 -3.18 -9.57
#